data_AF-A0A7R9IHG5-F1
#
_entry.id   AF-A0A7R9IHG5-F1
#
_cell.length_a   1.000
_cell.length_b   1.000
_cell.length_c   1.000
_cell.angle_alpha   90.00
_cell.angle_beta   90.00
_cell.angle_gamma   90.00
#
_symmetry.space_group_name_H-M   'P 1'
#
loop_
_entity.id
_entity.type
_entity.pdbx_description
1 polymer ?
#
loop_
_entity_poly.entity_id
_entity_poly.type
_entity_poly.pdbx_seq_one_letter_code
_entity_poly.pdbx_strand_id
1 'polypeptide(L)'
;MTLKVLKQAPLLRAMHRMNLQQRDALLKTADKKLIESVCECAYNTLKGRVPLKNAQRTKLRAHKQVLSKLIKRGECWKKKRRLLVHKGGISRDVNGEVNIHDTSLRGSNIVDLVNDLHCVTPVWAVRIATNRTNGFRDEKGSVPTFAWRESRKPYKKKPLSTPDRYLSLNFSVLSSPVYCESYALDHATTEQLSLTTPHTLWCPCCPSGCSVSVNTDIAAPQPLLLIPGGSLDVYGFKLPTVPGDVINFLAGEALTLACPGTNNFLNVAGTGNPVVTATCVSGKNFRINGVNYSFSTLTCRSIPSHSARATGKICYNKNIEIEVGFLVGTNFYNLHDICFDSANANPIYTKFDMVANIGGLQVGFPRPSWVEGGFYPNLTPNTQYNRNQQIATFSRILGSTDLGAQYVSSTSDYYLSRGHLIAKADYVYGSQQRATFYYMNSAPQWQTFNGGNWNTLEDNVRRYARDQSVDLVIYTGTYGITTLPDARGVEKELYLYVDENNNNAMPIPKLYWKVVYNPLSQAATVFIGVNNPYITSLKNDYQLCNDVSSKVSWLTWDKNSQKKGFSYACEFADFRKSVPAMPAITVKSLLV
;
A
#
# COMPACT_ATOMS: atom_id res chain seq x y z
N MET A 1 -19.06 -2.55 15.50
CA MET A 1 -18.37 -3.41 14.54
C MET A 1 -18.00 -4.69 15.25
N THR A 2 -18.42 -5.85 14.75
CA THR A 2 -18.03 -7.13 15.34
C THR A 2 -16.58 -7.49 14.99
N LEU A 3 -15.96 -8.35 15.81
CA LEU A 3 -14.60 -8.90 15.58
C LEU A 3 -14.46 -9.58 14.20
N LYS A 4 -15.60 -10.01 13.62
CA LYS A 4 -15.67 -10.65 12.30
C LYS A 4 -15.35 -9.68 11.16
N VAL A 5 -15.92 -8.46 11.20
CA VAL A 5 -15.70 -7.47 10.15
C VAL A 5 -14.27 -6.91 10.20
N LEU A 6 -13.68 -6.80 11.40
CA LEU A 6 -12.28 -6.39 11.57
C LEU A 6 -11.29 -7.40 10.96
N LYS A 7 -11.55 -8.70 11.12
CA LYS A 7 -10.71 -9.75 10.50
C LYS A 7 -10.81 -9.79 8.97
N GLN A 8 -11.93 -9.30 8.42
CA GLN A 8 -12.17 -9.24 6.97
C GLN A 8 -11.87 -7.85 6.39
N ALA A 9 -11.38 -6.91 7.21
CA ALA A 9 -11.09 -5.54 6.82
C ALA A 9 -10.18 -5.40 5.59
N PRO A 10 -9.08 -6.19 5.45
CA PRO A 10 -8.23 -6.11 4.26
C PRO A 10 -8.98 -6.48 2.98
N LEU A 11 -9.79 -7.54 3.01
CA LEU A 11 -10.57 -7.99 1.87
C LEU A 11 -11.69 -7.00 1.51
N LEU A 12 -12.39 -6.45 2.51
CA LEU A 12 -13.40 -5.41 2.28
C LEU A 12 -12.79 -4.14 1.67
N ARG A 13 -11.60 -3.73 2.11
CA ARG A 13 -10.87 -2.59 1.52
C ARG A 13 -10.39 -2.89 0.11
N ALA A 14 -9.89 -4.10 -0.15
CA ALA A 14 -9.48 -4.53 -1.49
C ALA A 14 -10.65 -4.52 -2.48
N MET A 15 -11.85 -4.98 -2.06
CA MET A 15 -13.05 -4.97 -2.87
C MET A 15 -13.45 -3.58 -3.38
N HIS A 16 -13.18 -2.52 -2.61
CA HIS A 16 -13.47 -1.14 -3.02
C HIS A 16 -12.62 -0.68 -4.21
N ARG A 17 -11.42 -1.23 -4.36
CA ARG A 17 -10.47 -0.86 -5.41
C ARG A 17 -10.61 -1.73 -6.67
N MET A 18 -11.38 -2.80 -6.58
CA MET A 18 -11.60 -3.75 -7.68
C MET A 18 -12.62 -3.23 -8.68
N ASN A 19 -12.41 -3.54 -9.96
CA ASN A 19 -13.44 -3.35 -10.98
C ASN A 19 -14.59 -4.38 -10.83
N LEU A 20 -15.66 -4.20 -11.59
CA LEU A 20 -16.86 -5.05 -11.52
C LEU A 20 -16.57 -6.55 -11.75
N GLN A 21 -15.70 -6.89 -12.71
CA GLN A 21 -15.37 -8.28 -13.01
C GLN A 21 -14.57 -8.93 -11.87
N GLN A 22 -13.58 -8.20 -11.32
CA GLN A 22 -12.78 -8.65 -10.18
C GLN A 22 -13.64 -8.86 -8.93
N ARG A 23 -14.58 -7.95 -8.66
CA ARG A 23 -15.53 -8.11 -7.55
C ARG A 23 -16.45 -9.30 -7.72
N ASP A 24 -17.00 -9.50 -8.91
CA ASP A 24 -17.84 -10.65 -9.21
C ASP A 24 -17.04 -11.96 -9.05
N ALA A 25 -15.77 -11.99 -9.47
CA ALA A 25 -14.88 -13.14 -9.28
C ALA A 25 -14.62 -13.43 -7.79
N LEU A 26 -14.30 -12.40 -6.99
CA LEU A 26 -14.11 -12.55 -5.56
C LEU A 26 -15.39 -12.99 -4.84
N LEU A 27 -16.53 -12.39 -5.18
CA LEU A 27 -17.83 -12.73 -4.58
C LEU A 27 -18.29 -14.14 -4.94
N LYS A 28 -17.90 -14.68 -6.10
CA LYS A 28 -18.16 -16.08 -6.47
C LYS A 28 -17.44 -17.07 -5.56
N THR A 29 -16.19 -16.77 -5.18
CA THR A 29 -15.35 -17.61 -4.33
C THR A 29 -15.43 -17.26 -2.85
N ALA A 30 -16.09 -16.16 -2.49
CA ALA A 30 -16.21 -15.67 -1.12
C ALA A 30 -16.77 -16.71 -0.14
N ASP A 31 -16.10 -16.81 1.01
CA ASP A 31 -16.48 -17.68 2.12
C ASP A 31 -17.64 -17.09 2.95
N LYS A 32 -18.18 -17.88 3.88
CA LYS A 32 -19.27 -17.45 4.76
C LYS A 32 -18.91 -16.18 5.55
N LYS A 33 -17.65 -16.02 5.97
CA LYS A 33 -17.21 -14.91 6.84
C LYS A 33 -17.18 -13.58 6.09
N LEU A 34 -16.68 -13.57 4.85
CA LEU A 34 -16.68 -12.39 4.00
C LEU A 34 -18.11 -11.95 3.66
N ILE A 35 -18.98 -12.90 3.29
CA ILE A 35 -20.38 -12.61 2.97
C ILE A 35 -21.15 -12.08 4.18
N GLU A 36 -20.96 -12.65 5.37
CA GLU A 36 -21.56 -12.13 6.62
C GLU A 36 -21.08 -10.71 6.92
N SER A 37 -19.81 -10.41 6.63
CA SER A 37 -19.21 -9.10 6.89
C SER A 37 -19.76 -8.04 5.93
N VAL A 38 -19.92 -8.36 4.64
CA VAL A 38 -20.62 -7.49 3.67
C VAL A 38 -22.07 -7.22 4.10
N CYS A 39 -22.77 -8.24 4.61
CA CYS A 39 -24.14 -8.08 5.12
C CYS A 39 -24.20 -7.22 6.39
N GLU A 40 -23.22 -7.33 7.29
CA GLU A 40 -23.13 -6.50 8.49
C GLU A 40 -22.87 -5.03 8.13
N CYS A 41 -22.01 -4.76 7.16
CA CYS A 41 -21.79 -3.40 6.67
C CYS A 41 -23.08 -2.84 6.05
N ALA A 42 -23.78 -3.59 5.19
CA ALA A 42 -25.08 -3.19 4.64
C ALA A 42 -26.14 -2.92 5.74
N TYR A 43 -26.16 -3.73 6.80
CA TYR A 43 -27.04 -3.54 7.94
C TYR A 43 -26.75 -2.24 8.70
N ASN A 44 -25.48 -1.95 8.97
CA ASN A 44 -25.08 -0.74 9.69
C ASN A 44 -25.34 0.53 8.86
N THR A 45 -25.16 0.46 7.55
CA THR A 45 -25.55 1.51 6.60
C THR A 45 -27.05 1.82 6.67
N LEU A 46 -27.90 0.79 6.60
CA LEU A 46 -29.36 0.96 6.60
C LEU A 46 -29.92 1.40 7.95
N LYS A 47 -29.26 1.05 9.05
CA LYS A 47 -29.64 1.52 10.40
C LYS A 47 -29.21 2.96 10.68
N GLY A 48 -28.67 3.67 9.69
CA GLY A 48 -28.20 5.06 9.86
C GLY A 48 -27.02 5.18 10.82
N ARG A 49 -26.38 4.06 11.16
CA ARG A 49 -25.21 4.05 12.03
C ARG A 49 -24.00 4.62 11.31
N VAL A 50 -24.00 4.54 9.98
CA VAL A 50 -22.98 5.17 9.14
C VAL A 50 -23.56 6.46 8.53
N PRO A 51 -22.91 7.62 8.73
CA PRO A 51 -23.35 8.88 8.12
C PRO A 51 -23.19 8.81 6.59
N LEU A 52 -24.27 9.16 5.89
CA LEU A 52 -24.37 9.12 4.42
C LEU A 52 -24.55 10.53 3.86
N LYS A 53 -23.74 10.91 2.86
CA LYS A 53 -24.00 12.12 2.05
C LYS A 53 -25.24 11.92 1.19
N ASN A 54 -25.92 13.01 0.79
CA ASN A 54 -27.12 12.95 -0.05
C ASN A 54 -26.90 12.18 -1.36
N ALA A 55 -25.76 12.37 -2.03
CA ALA A 55 -25.40 11.63 -3.24
C ALA A 55 -25.28 10.10 -3.00
N GLN A 56 -24.69 9.69 -1.88
CA GLN A 56 -24.57 8.27 -1.50
C GLN A 56 -25.94 7.68 -1.18
N ARG A 57 -26.79 8.44 -0.48
CA ARG A 57 -28.16 8.05 -0.19
C ARG A 57 -28.95 7.82 -1.48
N THR A 58 -28.81 8.70 -2.48
CA THR A 58 -29.45 8.57 -3.81
C THR A 58 -29.01 7.30 -4.54
N LYS A 59 -27.71 7.01 -4.58
CA LYS A 59 -27.18 5.77 -5.18
C LYS A 59 -27.67 4.50 -4.47
N LEU A 60 -27.73 4.51 -3.14
CA LEU A 60 -28.26 3.38 -2.36
C LEU A 60 -29.76 3.13 -2.59
N ARG A 61 -30.55 4.16 -2.98
CA ARG A 61 -32.00 3.99 -3.26
C ARG A 61 -32.23 2.99 -4.39
N ALA A 62 -31.39 3.04 -5.43
CA ALA A 62 -31.45 2.14 -6.58
C ALA A 62 -31.31 0.66 -6.18
N HIS A 63 -30.65 0.37 -5.05
CA HIS A 63 -30.38 -0.98 -4.57
C HIS A 63 -31.27 -1.44 -3.39
N LYS A 64 -32.33 -0.71 -3.06
CA LYS A 64 -33.21 -0.97 -1.91
C LYS A 64 -33.67 -2.44 -1.79
N GLN A 65 -34.04 -3.06 -2.92
CA GLN A 65 -34.55 -4.45 -2.92
C GLN A 65 -33.48 -5.46 -2.53
N VAL A 66 -32.26 -5.30 -3.05
CA VAL A 66 -31.13 -6.20 -2.75
C VAL A 66 -30.66 -5.98 -1.32
N LEU A 67 -30.53 -4.72 -0.90
CA LEU A 67 -30.19 -4.32 0.47
C LEU A 67 -31.14 -4.93 1.51
N SER A 68 -32.45 -4.87 1.27
CA SER A 68 -33.46 -5.50 2.13
C SER A 68 -33.28 -7.02 2.25
N LYS A 69 -32.96 -7.71 1.15
CA LYS A 69 -32.72 -9.16 1.13
C LYS A 69 -31.40 -9.54 1.83
N LEU A 70 -30.35 -8.70 1.72
CA LEU A 70 -29.07 -8.93 2.41
C LEU A 70 -29.20 -8.87 3.93
N ILE A 71 -30.05 -7.98 4.46
CA ILE A 71 -30.21 -7.81 5.91
C ILE A 71 -31.26 -8.73 6.54
N LYS A 72 -32.00 -9.51 5.73
CA LYS A 72 -33.01 -10.46 6.22
C LYS A 72 -32.35 -11.48 7.17
N ARG A 73 -32.92 -11.61 8.38
CA ARG A 73 -32.51 -12.61 9.37
C ARG A 73 -32.95 -14.02 8.92
N GLY A 74 -32.15 -15.04 9.21
CA GLY A 74 -32.42 -16.43 8.84
C GLY A 74 -32.15 -16.80 7.37
N GLU A 75 -31.83 -15.84 6.51
CA GLU A 75 -31.51 -16.12 5.11
C GLU A 75 -30.11 -16.73 4.95
N CYS A 76 -30.00 -17.85 4.22
CA CYS A 76 -28.74 -18.58 4.03
C CYS A 76 -27.67 -17.72 3.35
N TRP A 77 -26.43 -17.73 3.86
CA TRP A 77 -25.31 -16.98 3.30
C TRP A 77 -25.05 -17.32 1.82
N LYS A 78 -25.27 -18.57 1.38
CA LYS A 78 -25.15 -18.97 -0.03
C LYS A 78 -26.18 -18.27 -0.93
N LYS A 79 -27.37 -17.96 -0.40
CA LYS A 79 -28.40 -17.16 -1.11
C LYS A 79 -28.02 -15.68 -1.13
N LYS A 80 -27.48 -15.14 -0.03
CA LYS A 80 -26.94 -13.77 0.03
C LYS A 80 -25.75 -13.56 -0.93
N ARG A 81 -24.85 -14.53 -1.04
CA ARG A 81 -23.76 -14.55 -2.03
C ARG A 81 -24.30 -14.52 -3.46
N ARG A 82 -25.31 -15.34 -3.76
CA ARG A 82 -25.98 -15.31 -5.08
C ARG A 82 -26.55 -13.93 -5.38
N LEU A 83 -27.21 -13.27 -4.41
CA LEU A 83 -27.73 -11.90 -4.59
C LEU A 83 -26.65 -10.85 -4.88
N LEU A 84 -25.45 -11.01 -4.31
CA LEU A 84 -24.31 -10.12 -4.56
C LEU A 84 -23.66 -10.35 -5.94
N VAL A 85 -23.69 -11.58 -6.44
CA VAL A 85 -23.09 -11.97 -7.73
C VAL A 85 -24.06 -11.82 -8.90
N HIS A 86 -25.38 -11.81 -8.66
CA HIS A 86 -26.37 -11.80 -9.73
C HIS A 86 -26.52 -10.42 -10.40
N LYS A 87 -26.69 -10.41 -11.73
CA LYS A 87 -27.12 -9.23 -12.49
C LYS A 87 -28.55 -8.85 -12.05
N GLY A 88 -28.86 -7.54 -12.04
CA GLY A 88 -30.11 -6.97 -11.51
C GLY A 88 -31.39 -7.69 -11.95
N GLY A 89 -32.43 -7.58 -11.13
CA GLY A 89 -33.68 -8.32 -11.27
C GLY A 89 -34.44 -8.05 -12.58
N ILE A 90 -35.24 -9.04 -12.97
CA ILE A 90 -36.23 -8.94 -14.04
C ILE A 90 -37.36 -8.02 -13.56
N SER A 91 -37.60 -6.91 -14.26
CA SER A 91 -38.87 -6.19 -14.20
C SER A 91 -39.65 -6.56 -15.46
N ARG A 92 -40.81 -7.19 -15.31
CA ARG A 92 -41.82 -7.27 -16.36
C ARG A 92 -42.71 -6.05 -16.20
N ASP A 93 -42.94 -5.32 -17.27
CA ASP A 93 -44.05 -4.37 -17.29
C ASP A 93 -45.39 -5.12 -17.40
N VAL A 94 -46.49 -4.39 -17.39
CA VAL A 94 -47.86 -4.93 -17.45
C VAL A 94 -48.14 -5.68 -18.77
N ASN A 95 -47.23 -5.59 -19.75
CA ASN A 95 -47.37 -6.13 -21.09
C ASN A 95 -46.37 -7.26 -21.42
N GLY A 96 -45.46 -7.62 -20.49
CA GLY A 96 -44.65 -8.83 -20.61
C GLY A 96 -43.35 -8.71 -21.43
N GLU A 97 -42.91 -7.51 -21.79
CA GLU A 97 -41.61 -7.34 -22.47
C GLU A 97 -40.42 -7.36 -21.48
N VAL A 98 -39.33 -8.03 -21.89
CA VAL A 98 -38.06 -8.13 -21.14
C VAL A 98 -37.09 -7.08 -21.68
N ASN A 99 -36.80 -6.04 -20.88
CA ASN A 99 -35.82 -5.01 -21.25
C ASN A 99 -34.41 -5.30 -20.72
N ILE A 100 -33.42 -4.90 -21.53
CA ILE A 100 -31.98 -5.24 -21.44
C ILE A 100 -31.29 -4.57 -20.24
N HIS A 101 -30.27 -5.28 -19.73
CA HIS A 101 -29.44 -5.07 -18.55
C HIS A 101 -28.91 -3.65 -18.29
N ASP A 102 -29.45 -2.99 -17.26
CA ASP A 102 -28.73 -1.92 -16.55
C ASP A 102 -27.68 -2.53 -15.59
N THR A 103 -26.40 -2.38 -15.92
CA THR A 103 -25.28 -2.81 -15.08
C THR A 103 -25.15 -2.01 -13.79
N SER A 104 -25.81 -0.85 -13.67
CA SER A 104 -25.81 0.00 -12.47
C SER A 104 -26.51 -0.67 -11.27
N LEU A 105 -27.43 -1.62 -11.53
CA LEU A 105 -28.22 -2.32 -10.50
C LEU A 105 -27.62 -3.63 -10.00
N ARG A 106 -26.38 -3.97 -10.37
CA ARG A 106 -25.70 -5.20 -9.90
C ARG A 106 -25.51 -5.22 -8.38
N GLY A 107 -25.67 -6.40 -7.77
CA GLY A 107 -25.39 -6.60 -6.35
C GLY A 107 -23.95 -6.29 -5.95
N SER A 108 -22.99 -6.42 -6.88
CA SER A 108 -21.58 -6.04 -6.67
C SER A 108 -21.34 -4.52 -6.61
N ASN A 109 -22.26 -3.69 -7.12
CA ASN A 109 -22.21 -2.23 -6.94
C ASN A 109 -22.63 -1.80 -5.53
N ILE A 110 -23.40 -2.64 -4.83
CA ILE A 110 -23.75 -2.39 -3.42
C ILE A 110 -22.50 -2.45 -2.56
N VAL A 111 -21.54 -3.28 -2.94
CA VAL A 111 -20.25 -3.37 -2.25
C VAL A 111 -19.46 -2.06 -2.38
N ASP A 112 -19.54 -1.35 -3.51
CA ASP A 112 -18.96 -0.01 -3.64
C ASP A 112 -19.56 0.95 -2.63
N LEU A 113 -20.90 0.97 -2.56
CA LEU A 113 -21.64 1.88 -1.68
C LEU A 113 -21.46 1.55 -0.20
N VAL A 114 -21.24 0.28 0.14
CA VAL A 114 -21.06 -0.20 1.50
C VAL A 114 -19.59 -0.08 1.95
N ASN A 115 -18.63 -0.08 1.03
CA ASN A 115 -17.20 0.13 1.33
C ASN A 115 -16.77 1.61 1.25
N ASP A 116 -17.43 2.45 0.45
CA ASP A 116 -17.31 3.93 0.45
C ASP A 116 -17.62 4.56 1.82
N LEU A 117 -18.20 3.77 2.72
CA LEU A 117 -18.91 4.22 3.90
C LEU A 117 -18.09 4.24 5.19
N HIS A 118 -16.75 4.25 5.12
CA HIS A 118 -15.89 4.22 6.32
C HIS A 118 -16.23 3.11 7.32
N CYS A 119 -16.88 2.01 6.89
CA CYS A 119 -17.24 0.90 7.77
C CYS A 119 -16.00 0.20 8.36
N VAL A 120 -14.81 0.51 7.86
CA VAL A 120 -13.55 -0.19 8.11
C VAL A 120 -12.41 0.76 8.54
N THR A 121 -12.70 2.01 8.95
CA THR A 121 -11.67 2.94 9.43
C THR A 121 -11.39 2.78 10.94
N PRO A 122 -10.16 3.07 11.43
CA PRO A 122 -9.80 2.96 12.84
C PRO A 122 -10.62 3.88 13.77
N VAL A 123 -11.10 5.02 13.25
CA VAL A 123 -11.89 6.03 13.99
C VAL A 123 -13.15 5.41 14.62
N TRP A 124 -13.69 4.35 14.02
CA TRP A 124 -14.88 3.65 14.50
C TRP A 124 -14.60 2.59 15.59
N ALA A 125 -13.41 2.00 15.62
CA ALA A 125 -13.05 1.03 16.65
C ALA A 125 -12.94 1.69 18.04
N VAL A 126 -12.47 2.94 18.08
CA VAL A 126 -12.30 3.73 19.31
C VAL A 126 -13.65 4.16 19.92
N ARG A 127 -14.64 4.53 19.08
CA ARG A 127 -15.96 5.00 19.55
C ARG A 127 -16.88 3.92 20.13
N ILE A 128 -16.56 2.65 19.92
CA ILE A 128 -17.32 1.50 20.48
C ILE A 128 -16.73 1.06 21.82
N ALA A 129 -15.42 1.24 22.03
CA ALA A 129 -14.79 1.01 23.32
C ALA A 129 -15.32 1.99 24.39
N THR A 130 -15.59 3.24 23.99
CA THR A 130 -16.13 4.27 24.90
C THR A 130 -17.63 4.14 25.20
N ASN A 131 -18.40 3.45 24.36
CA ASN A 131 -19.85 3.27 24.55
C ASN A 131 -20.25 1.92 25.21
N ARG A 132 -19.27 1.08 25.60
CA ARG A 132 -19.53 -0.18 26.32
C ARG A 132 -19.69 -0.02 27.83
N THR A 133 -19.55 1.18 28.38
CA THR A 133 -19.67 1.44 29.82
C THR A 133 -21.10 1.75 30.28
N ASN A 134 -22.07 1.96 29.38
CA ASN A 134 -23.47 2.13 29.76
C ASN A 134 -24.31 0.98 29.19
N GLY A 135 -24.58 -0.03 30.01
CA GLY A 135 -25.39 -1.19 29.66
C GLY A 135 -26.87 -0.85 29.50
N PHE A 136 -27.59 -1.60 28.65
CA PHE A 136 -29.04 -1.81 28.77
C PHE A 136 -29.48 -3.08 28.05
N ARG A 137 -30.45 -3.75 28.67
CA ARG A 137 -31.06 -5.05 28.38
C ARG A 137 -31.83 -5.09 27.05
N ASP A 138 -32.04 -6.33 26.58
CA ASP A 138 -33.02 -6.72 25.55
C ASP A 138 -34.41 -6.15 25.80
N GLU A 139 -34.99 -5.51 24.79
CA GLU A 139 -36.45 -5.42 24.62
C GLU A 139 -36.85 -5.51 23.13
N LYS A 140 -38.09 -5.95 22.95
CA LYS A 140 -38.65 -6.71 21.83
C LYS A 140 -38.90 -5.91 20.54
N GLY A 141 -38.81 -6.63 19.42
CA GLY A 141 -39.69 -6.55 18.23
C GLY A 141 -40.13 -5.19 17.68
N SER A 142 -39.45 -4.71 16.63
CA SER A 142 -40.09 -4.09 15.44
C SER A 142 -39.05 -3.76 14.36
N VAL A 143 -39.42 -4.02 13.09
CA VAL A 143 -38.65 -3.58 11.91
C VAL A 143 -39.13 -2.16 11.56
N PRO A 144 -38.26 -1.13 11.51
CA PRO A 144 -38.70 0.18 11.04
C PRO A 144 -38.94 0.11 9.53
N THR A 145 -40.19 0.26 9.11
CA THR A 145 -40.57 0.49 7.71
C THR A 145 -40.10 1.88 7.28
N PHE A 146 -39.03 1.93 6.49
CA PHE A 146 -38.67 3.13 5.74
C PHE A 146 -39.74 3.33 4.66
N ALA A 147 -40.67 4.26 4.85
CA ALA A 147 -41.68 4.58 3.85
C ALA A 147 -40.99 5.29 2.67
N TRP A 148 -40.94 4.60 1.53
CA TRP A 148 -40.57 5.20 0.26
C TRP A 148 -41.85 5.68 -0.40
N ARG A 149 -42.20 6.97 -0.24
CA ARG A 149 -43.35 7.55 -0.94
C ARG A 149 -42.95 7.85 -2.39
N GLU A 150 -43.56 7.12 -3.33
CA GLU A 150 -43.64 7.48 -4.74
C GLU A 150 -44.87 8.38 -4.95
N SER A 151 -44.68 9.54 -5.58
CA SER A 151 -45.78 10.42 -5.99
C SER A 151 -46.09 10.21 -7.47
N ARG A 152 -47.25 9.61 -7.79
CA ARG A 152 -47.87 9.66 -9.13
C ARG A 152 -49.41 9.80 -9.02
N LYS A 153 -49.89 11.05 -9.22
CA LYS A 153 -51.19 11.57 -9.78
C LYS A 153 -52.55 11.03 -9.23
N PRO A 154 -53.73 11.65 -9.50
CA PRO A 154 -54.09 13.00 -9.97
C PRO A 154 -55.16 13.74 -9.10
N TYR A 155 -55.47 14.98 -9.50
CA TYR A 155 -56.53 15.89 -9.03
C TYR A 155 -57.93 15.27 -8.79
N LYS A 156 -58.59 15.60 -7.66
CA LYS A 156 -60.06 15.79 -7.52
C LYS A 156 -60.37 16.89 -6.48
N LYS A 157 -61.40 17.70 -6.78
CA LYS A 157 -61.82 18.95 -6.13
C LYS A 157 -62.80 18.77 -4.94
N LYS A 158 -62.69 19.70 -3.97
CA LYS A 158 -63.72 20.34 -3.08
C LYS A 158 -64.33 19.55 -1.88
N PRO A 159 -64.90 20.23 -0.84
CA PRO A 159 -64.73 21.62 -0.37
C PRO A 159 -64.54 21.77 1.18
N LEU A 160 -64.43 23.05 1.60
CA LEU A 160 -64.18 23.64 2.92
C LEU A 160 -65.11 23.21 4.09
N SER A 161 -64.55 23.20 5.30
CA SER A 161 -65.11 23.87 6.49
C SER A 161 -64.04 24.12 7.57
N THR A 162 -63.89 25.40 7.93
CA THR A 162 -63.07 26.06 8.97
C THR A 162 -63.69 25.94 10.39
N PRO A 163 -63.20 26.65 11.43
CA PRO A 163 -61.82 26.86 11.95
C PRO A 163 -61.74 26.65 13.49
N ASP A 164 -60.54 26.62 14.09
CA ASP A 164 -60.20 27.62 15.13
C ASP A 164 -58.78 27.53 15.74
N ARG A 165 -58.25 28.74 15.98
CA ARG A 165 -57.28 29.20 17.00
C ARG A 165 -55.76 29.03 16.79
N TYR A 166 -55.23 30.06 16.11
CA TYR A 166 -54.31 31.10 16.62
C TYR A 166 -53.22 30.73 17.65
N LEU A 167 -51.97 30.90 17.22
CA LEU A 167 -50.95 31.71 17.91
C LEU A 167 -50.00 32.30 16.86
N SER A 168 -50.08 33.61 16.68
CA SER A 168 -49.18 34.50 15.92
C SER A 168 -47.95 34.87 16.77
N LEU A 169 -46.75 35.09 16.24
CA LEU A 169 -46.21 36.38 15.74
C LEU A 169 -44.78 36.10 15.17
N ASN A 170 -44.50 36.34 13.88
CA ASN A 170 -43.87 37.54 13.25
C ASN A 170 -42.33 37.57 13.35
N PHE A 171 -41.46 37.94 12.40
CA PHE A 171 -41.33 38.39 10.98
C PHE A 171 -39.82 38.07 10.65
N SER A 172 -39.29 37.82 9.46
CA SER A 172 -39.30 38.61 8.22
C SER A 172 -38.72 37.79 7.04
N VAL A 173 -39.14 38.20 5.85
CA VAL A 173 -38.75 37.72 4.52
C VAL A 173 -37.39 38.28 4.14
N LEU A 174 -36.54 37.48 3.46
CA LEU A 174 -35.73 37.96 2.33
C LEU A 174 -35.42 36.78 1.39
N SER A 175 -36.22 36.73 0.33
CA SER A 175 -35.93 36.04 -0.92
C SER A 175 -34.87 36.80 -1.70
N SER A 176 -33.80 36.11 -2.11
CA SER A 176 -32.97 36.52 -3.26
C SER A 176 -32.51 35.28 -4.02
N PRO A 177 -33.02 35.02 -5.25
CA PRO A 177 -32.36 34.16 -6.21
C PRO A 177 -31.21 34.95 -6.85
N VAL A 178 -30.01 34.38 -6.84
CA VAL A 178 -28.86 34.90 -7.61
C VAL A 178 -29.15 34.63 -9.08
N TYR A 179 -29.54 35.69 -9.80
CA TYR A 179 -29.44 35.79 -11.25
C TYR A 179 -27.96 35.89 -11.64
N CYS A 180 -27.51 35.06 -12.59
CA CYS A 180 -26.41 35.42 -13.46
C CYS A 180 -27.02 35.96 -14.75
N GLU A 181 -26.91 37.28 -14.93
CA GLU A 181 -27.20 37.97 -16.20
C GLU A 181 -26.17 37.57 -17.26
N SER A 182 -26.64 37.29 -18.46
CA SER A 182 -25.86 37.42 -19.69
C SER A 182 -26.54 38.47 -20.57
N TYR A 183 -25.86 39.58 -20.80
CA TYR A 183 -26.21 40.59 -21.78
C TYR A 183 -26.05 40.04 -23.20
N ALA A 184 -27.07 40.20 -24.05
CA ALA A 184 -27.02 41.01 -25.28
C ALA A 184 -28.11 40.60 -26.31
N LEU A 185 -29.06 41.52 -26.50
CA LEU A 185 -29.59 42.08 -27.76
C LEU A 185 -30.23 41.17 -28.84
N ASP A 186 -31.56 41.26 -28.85
CA ASP A 186 -32.44 41.81 -29.91
C ASP A 186 -32.46 41.31 -31.37
N HIS A 187 -33.73 41.29 -31.83
CA HIS A 187 -34.29 41.25 -33.18
C HIS A 187 -34.32 39.97 -34.01
N ALA A 188 -35.57 39.55 -34.26
CA ALA A 188 -36.01 38.52 -35.15
C ALA A 188 -35.80 38.87 -36.63
N THR A 189 -35.54 37.86 -37.46
CA THR A 189 -36.23 37.65 -38.74
C THR A 189 -36.22 36.17 -39.11
N THR A 190 -37.36 35.73 -39.61
CA THR A 190 -37.71 34.42 -40.16
C THR A 190 -36.95 34.09 -41.44
N GLU A 191 -36.31 32.92 -41.53
CA GLU A 191 -36.25 32.15 -42.78
C GLU A 191 -35.94 30.67 -42.54
N GLN A 192 -36.27 29.86 -43.54
CA GLN A 192 -36.68 28.46 -43.47
C GLN A 192 -35.54 27.43 -43.30
N LEU A 193 -35.96 26.27 -42.80
CA LEU A 193 -35.20 25.03 -42.59
C LEU A 193 -34.27 24.63 -43.74
N SER A 194 -33.04 24.28 -43.41
CA SER A 194 -32.32 23.19 -44.07
C SER A 194 -31.53 22.35 -43.04
N LEU A 195 -31.59 21.03 -43.22
CA LEU A 195 -31.15 20.01 -42.29
C LEU A 195 -29.63 20.05 -42.05
N THR A 196 -29.20 20.13 -40.79
CA THR A 196 -27.93 19.53 -40.34
C THR A 196 -27.96 19.06 -38.87
N THR A 197 -27.54 17.79 -38.70
CA THR A 197 -26.87 17.12 -37.56
C THR A 197 -27.55 17.00 -36.17
N PRO A 198 -27.35 15.84 -35.49
CA PRO A 198 -28.02 15.54 -34.23
C PRO A 198 -27.32 16.26 -33.07
N HIS A 199 -28.09 17.08 -32.35
CA HIS A 199 -27.66 17.66 -31.08
C HIS A 199 -27.36 16.57 -30.04
N THR A 200 -26.07 16.34 -29.79
CA THR A 200 -25.61 15.76 -28.53
C THR A 200 -25.95 16.73 -27.40
N LEU A 201 -26.94 16.35 -26.58
CA LEU A 201 -27.21 16.95 -25.27
C LEU A 201 -25.91 16.94 -24.44
N TRP A 202 -25.29 18.10 -24.31
CA TRP A 202 -24.18 18.33 -23.38
C TRP A 202 -24.69 18.14 -21.95
N CYS A 203 -24.29 17.03 -21.34
CA CYS A 203 -24.31 16.88 -19.89
C CYS A 203 -23.31 17.90 -19.31
N PRO A 204 -23.67 18.69 -18.27
CA PRO A 204 -22.73 19.60 -17.63
C PRO A 204 -21.48 18.83 -17.21
N CYS A 205 -20.30 19.29 -17.65
CA CYS A 205 -19.01 18.68 -17.40
C CYS A 205 -18.93 18.21 -15.94
N CYS A 206 -18.72 16.90 -15.72
CA CYS A 206 -18.15 16.47 -14.45
C CYS A 206 -16.86 17.28 -14.26
N PRO A 207 -16.66 17.98 -13.13
CA PRO A 207 -15.43 18.75 -12.94
C PRO A 207 -14.24 17.83 -13.17
N SER A 208 -13.38 18.21 -14.12
CA SER A 208 -12.19 17.43 -14.47
C SER A 208 -11.32 17.30 -13.23
N GLY A 209 -10.98 16.05 -12.86
CA GLY A 209 -10.11 15.77 -11.72
C GLY A 209 -8.69 16.27 -11.93
N CYS A 210 -7.79 15.86 -11.03
CA CYS A 210 -6.37 16.17 -11.13
C CYS A 210 -5.56 14.93 -11.46
N SER A 211 -4.50 15.10 -12.25
CA SER A 211 -3.57 14.06 -12.66
C SER A 211 -2.13 14.55 -12.48
N VAL A 212 -1.36 13.86 -11.67
CA VAL A 212 0.03 14.21 -11.29
C VAL A 212 0.94 13.04 -11.61
N SER A 213 1.93 13.20 -12.48
CA SER A 213 2.97 12.18 -12.71
C SER A 213 4.01 12.19 -11.60
N VAL A 214 4.33 11.00 -11.07
CA VAL A 214 5.39 10.81 -10.07
C VAL A 214 6.76 11.24 -10.58
N ASN A 215 7.04 11.06 -11.88
CA ASN A 215 8.36 11.33 -12.45
C ASN A 215 8.50 12.74 -13.04
N THR A 216 7.42 13.44 -13.39
CA THR A 216 7.52 14.77 -14.04
C THR A 216 6.92 15.92 -13.23
N ASP A 217 5.95 15.66 -12.35
CA ASP A 217 5.17 16.74 -11.72
C ASP A 217 5.50 16.95 -10.24
N ILE A 218 6.26 16.06 -9.62
CA ILE A 218 6.68 16.15 -8.22
C ILE A 218 8.07 16.79 -8.13
N ALA A 219 8.12 18.10 -7.87
CA ALA A 219 9.38 18.82 -7.72
C ALA A 219 10.09 18.51 -6.39
N ALA A 220 11.43 18.55 -6.41
CA ALA A 220 12.25 18.44 -5.21
C ALA A 220 12.45 19.82 -4.53
N PRO A 221 12.54 19.90 -3.18
CA PRO A 221 12.35 18.82 -2.21
C PRO A 221 10.87 18.40 -2.09
N GLN A 222 10.58 17.14 -2.40
CA GLN A 222 9.19 16.68 -2.52
C GLN A 222 8.54 16.45 -1.15
N PRO A 223 7.30 16.90 -0.90
CA PRO A 223 6.54 16.51 0.28
C PRO A 223 6.15 15.03 0.25
N LEU A 224 5.81 14.48 1.41
CA LEU A 224 5.10 13.21 1.46
C LEU A 224 3.66 13.42 0.98
N LEU A 225 3.20 12.58 0.05
CA LEU A 225 1.82 12.58 -0.43
C LEU A 225 1.00 11.57 0.37
N LEU A 226 0.26 12.04 1.37
CA LEU A 226 -0.47 11.20 2.33
C LEU A 226 -1.98 11.30 2.11
N ILE A 227 -2.67 10.18 2.29
CA ILE A 227 -4.13 10.12 2.27
C ILE A 227 -4.64 10.67 3.61
N PRO A 228 -5.51 11.71 3.61
CA PRO A 228 -6.09 12.22 4.85
C PRO A 228 -6.80 11.12 5.65
N GLY A 229 -6.35 10.88 6.88
CA GLY A 229 -6.88 9.79 7.72
C GLY A 229 -6.58 8.38 7.21
N GLY A 230 -5.58 8.24 6.33
CA GLY A 230 -5.07 6.97 5.83
C GLY A 230 -4.41 6.11 6.91
N SER A 231 -3.96 4.92 6.51
CA SER A 231 -3.15 4.07 7.39
C SER A 231 -1.77 4.69 7.66
N LEU A 232 -1.12 4.23 8.72
CA LEU A 232 0.23 4.67 9.10
C LEU A 232 1.30 3.73 8.55
N ASP A 233 1.05 3.16 7.38
CA ASP A 233 1.91 2.25 6.64
C ASP A 233 2.07 2.72 5.19
N VAL A 234 2.67 1.92 4.32
CA VAL A 234 2.85 2.24 2.90
C VAL A 234 1.52 2.55 2.17
N TYR A 235 0.39 2.02 2.63
CA TYR A 235 -0.94 2.29 2.06
C TYR A 235 -1.55 3.62 2.54
N GLY A 236 -0.90 4.30 3.48
CA GLY A 236 -1.20 5.67 3.89
C GLY A 236 -0.77 6.72 2.87
N PHE A 237 0.10 6.34 1.93
CA PHE A 237 0.54 7.20 0.85
C PHE A 237 -0.46 7.15 -0.30
N LYS A 238 -0.68 8.29 -0.94
CA LYS A 238 -1.43 8.32 -2.20
C LYS A 238 -0.53 7.67 -3.25
N LEU A 239 -0.97 6.62 -3.95
CA LEU A 239 -0.14 5.88 -4.91
C LEU A 239 -0.55 6.18 -6.37
N PRO A 240 0.37 6.06 -7.35
CA PRO A 240 0.03 6.20 -8.77
C PRO A 240 -0.87 5.06 -9.23
N THR A 241 -1.62 5.24 -10.31
CA THR A 241 -2.49 4.19 -10.87
C THR A 241 -1.68 3.13 -11.60
N VAL A 242 -1.98 1.84 -11.39
CA VAL A 242 -1.30 0.72 -12.07
C VAL A 242 -1.75 0.64 -13.54
N PRO A 243 -0.86 0.39 -14.52
CA PRO A 243 0.60 0.21 -14.41
C PRO A 243 1.43 1.48 -14.62
N GLY A 244 0.83 2.67 -14.55
CA GLY A 244 1.50 3.94 -14.82
C GLY A 244 2.09 4.64 -13.59
N ASP A 245 2.63 5.83 -13.83
CA ASP A 245 3.20 6.72 -12.81
C ASP A 245 2.28 7.90 -12.47
N VAL A 246 1.05 7.90 -12.98
CA VAL A 246 0.10 9.01 -12.78
C VAL A 246 -0.80 8.75 -11.59
N ILE A 247 -0.81 9.69 -10.65
CA ILE A 247 -1.73 9.77 -9.53
C ILE A 247 -2.97 10.54 -9.97
N ASN A 248 -4.13 9.90 -9.88
CA ASN A 248 -5.41 10.52 -10.19
C ASN A 248 -6.17 10.92 -8.92
N PHE A 249 -6.78 12.10 -8.98
CA PHE A 249 -7.59 12.68 -7.93
C PHE A 249 -8.96 13.08 -8.48
N LEU A 250 -10.02 12.79 -7.74
CA LEU A 250 -11.33 13.36 -8.02
C LEU A 250 -11.32 14.87 -7.74
N ALA A 251 -12.10 15.65 -8.48
CA ALA A 251 -12.29 17.06 -8.14
C ALA A 251 -12.84 17.19 -6.71
N GLY A 252 -12.21 18.04 -5.90
CA GLY A 252 -12.51 18.18 -4.47
C GLY A 252 -11.87 17.11 -3.57
N GLU A 253 -11.12 16.15 -4.11
CA GLU A 253 -10.39 15.17 -3.30
C GLU A 253 -9.25 15.85 -2.54
N ALA A 254 -9.15 15.54 -1.24
CA ALA A 254 -8.12 16.08 -0.37
C ALA A 254 -6.86 15.20 -0.36
N LEU A 255 -5.71 15.85 -0.28
CA LEU A 255 -4.38 15.26 -0.16
C LEU A 255 -3.65 15.96 1.00
N THR A 256 -3.01 15.19 1.88
CA THR A 256 -2.13 15.74 2.90
C THR A 256 -0.70 15.79 2.38
N LEU A 257 -0.11 16.98 2.36
CA LEU A 257 1.30 17.22 2.06
C LEU A 257 2.05 17.38 3.38
N ALA A 258 3.07 16.56 3.61
CA ALA A 258 3.86 16.62 4.84
C ALA A 258 5.36 16.80 4.57
N CYS A 259 5.98 17.68 5.36
CA CYS A 259 7.39 18.02 5.33
C CYS A 259 8.02 17.71 6.70
N PRO A 260 8.20 16.43 7.07
CA PRO A 260 8.82 16.07 8.34
C PRO A 260 10.28 16.53 8.41
N GLY A 261 10.75 16.79 9.62
CA GLY A 261 12.10 17.30 9.91
C GLY A 261 12.06 18.63 10.66
N THR A 262 13.17 18.96 11.32
CA THR A 262 13.32 20.21 12.08
C THR A 262 13.22 21.41 11.15
N ASN A 263 12.35 22.37 11.48
CA ASN A 263 12.13 23.60 10.70
C ASN A 263 11.79 23.36 9.21
N ASN A 264 11.19 22.20 8.90
CA ASN A 264 10.77 21.84 7.55
C ASN A 264 9.26 22.08 7.38
N PHE A 265 8.87 22.71 6.29
CA PHE A 265 7.49 23.10 5.99
C PHE A 265 7.30 23.27 4.48
N LEU A 266 6.05 23.38 4.04
CA LEU A 266 5.71 23.57 2.63
C LEU A 266 6.02 25.03 2.21
N ASN A 267 6.72 25.23 1.08
CA ASN A 267 7.10 26.53 0.52
C ASN A 267 5.92 27.23 -0.19
N VAL A 268 4.80 27.38 0.51
CA VAL A 268 3.63 28.13 0.01
C VAL A 268 3.31 29.27 0.97
N ALA A 269 3.09 30.45 0.39
CA ALA A 269 2.89 31.71 1.11
C ALA A 269 1.83 31.57 2.21
N GLY A 270 2.20 31.93 3.45
CA GLY A 270 1.28 32.02 4.57
C GLY A 270 0.98 30.73 5.33
N THR A 271 1.62 29.59 5.01
CA THR A 271 1.43 28.37 5.82
C THR A 271 2.44 28.25 6.96
N GLY A 272 3.75 28.25 6.66
CA GLY A 272 4.79 27.90 7.64
C GLY A 272 4.59 26.52 8.29
N ASN A 273 3.66 25.71 7.75
CA ASN A 273 3.14 24.53 8.39
C ASN A 273 3.86 23.27 7.85
N PRO A 274 4.29 22.36 8.74
CA PRO A 274 4.91 21.09 8.35
C PRO A 274 3.91 20.11 7.71
N VAL A 275 2.60 20.34 7.89
CA VAL A 275 1.53 19.51 7.35
C VAL A 275 0.43 20.41 6.81
N VAL A 276 0.09 20.24 5.54
CA VAL A 276 -0.89 21.05 4.82
C VAL A 276 -1.88 20.14 4.09
N THR A 277 -3.15 20.53 4.06
CA THR A 277 -4.16 19.84 3.23
C THR A 277 -4.34 20.61 1.93
N ALA A 278 -4.07 19.95 0.81
CA ALA A 278 -4.33 20.43 -0.54
C ALA A 278 -5.61 19.75 -1.08
N THR A 279 -6.41 20.47 -1.85
CA THR A 279 -7.63 19.92 -2.47
C THR A 279 -7.53 19.99 -3.99
N CYS A 280 -7.78 18.90 -4.69
CA CYS A 280 -7.78 18.89 -6.14
C CYS A 280 -8.86 19.84 -6.71
N VAL A 281 -8.46 20.69 -7.66
CA VAL A 281 -9.38 21.57 -8.41
C VAL A 281 -9.64 20.99 -9.79
N SER A 282 -8.62 21.00 -10.65
CA SER A 282 -8.63 20.37 -11.99
C SER A 282 -7.22 20.36 -12.59
N GLY A 283 -6.97 19.41 -13.51
CA GLY A 283 -5.69 19.30 -14.22
C GLY A 283 -4.52 19.01 -13.27
N LYS A 284 -3.66 19.99 -13.03
CA LYS A 284 -2.55 19.90 -12.06
C LYS A 284 -2.69 20.89 -10.92
N ASN A 285 -3.84 21.55 -10.79
CA ASN A 285 -4.06 22.63 -9.84
C ASN A 285 -4.70 22.13 -8.55
N PHE A 286 -4.11 22.52 -7.43
CA PHE A 286 -4.56 22.18 -6.10
C PHE A 286 -4.78 23.45 -5.28
N ARG A 287 -5.86 23.47 -4.51
CA ARG A 287 -6.22 24.58 -3.65
C ARG A 287 -5.72 24.37 -2.23
N ILE A 288 -5.01 25.35 -1.69
CA ILE A 288 -4.54 25.43 -0.30
C ILE A 288 -4.97 26.79 0.26
N ASN A 289 -5.68 26.80 1.39
CA ASN A 289 -6.16 28.04 2.04
C ASN A 289 -6.88 29.02 1.08
N GLY A 290 -7.63 28.52 0.11
CA GLY A 290 -8.36 29.33 -0.87
C GLY A 290 -7.57 29.73 -2.12
N VAL A 291 -6.24 29.52 -2.14
CA VAL A 291 -5.36 29.87 -3.27
C VAL A 291 -5.04 28.62 -4.10
N ASN A 292 -5.05 28.76 -5.43
CA ASN A 292 -4.71 27.68 -6.35
C ASN A 292 -3.20 27.67 -6.64
N TYR A 293 -2.60 26.49 -6.58
CA TYR A 293 -1.20 26.22 -6.88
C TYR A 293 -1.09 25.11 -7.91
N SER A 294 -0.16 25.24 -8.86
CA SER A 294 0.27 24.09 -9.67
C SER A 294 0.96 23.07 -8.76
N PHE A 295 0.72 21.77 -8.96
CA PHE A 295 1.32 20.73 -8.11
C PHE A 295 2.85 20.81 -8.08
N SER A 296 3.46 21.16 -9.20
CA SER A 296 4.92 21.31 -9.33
C SER A 296 5.54 22.39 -8.44
N THR A 297 4.75 23.34 -7.92
CA THR A 297 5.25 24.38 -6.99
C THR A 297 5.15 23.95 -5.53
N LEU A 298 4.52 22.81 -5.22
CA LEU A 298 4.27 22.35 -3.85
C LEU A 298 5.48 21.57 -3.32
N THR A 299 6.54 22.29 -2.95
CA THR A 299 7.79 21.73 -2.42
C THR A 299 7.97 22.00 -0.93
N CYS A 300 8.68 21.12 -0.24
CA CYS A 300 9.17 21.37 1.11
C CYS A 300 10.41 22.26 1.10
N ARG A 301 10.66 22.96 2.21
CA ARG A 301 11.91 23.69 2.44
C ARG A 301 13.14 22.79 2.35
N SER A 302 13.04 21.55 2.81
CA SER A 302 14.11 20.56 2.78
C SER A 302 13.54 19.15 2.53
N ILE A 303 14.39 18.22 2.11
CA ILE A 303 13.96 16.83 1.88
C ILE A 303 13.36 16.28 3.18
N PRO A 304 12.13 15.73 3.16
CA PRO A 304 11.51 15.07 4.31
C PRO A 304 12.47 14.14 5.05
N SER A 305 12.63 14.36 6.36
CA SER A 305 13.46 13.51 7.21
C SER A 305 12.75 12.19 7.53
N HIS A 306 13.45 11.08 7.33
CA HIS A 306 13.07 9.75 7.82
C HIS A 306 13.80 9.44 9.13
N SER A 307 13.25 8.51 9.92
CA SER A 307 13.87 8.06 11.17
C SER A 307 13.71 6.55 11.36
N ALA A 308 14.63 5.98 12.14
CA ALA A 308 14.59 4.62 12.60
C ALA A 308 14.51 4.62 14.13
N ARG A 309 13.65 3.78 14.71
CA ARG A 309 13.50 3.68 16.17
C ARG A 309 13.23 2.24 16.60
N ALA A 310 13.72 1.88 17.78
CA ALA A 310 13.35 0.60 18.39
C ALA A 310 11.86 0.60 18.73
N THR A 311 11.18 -0.49 18.42
CA THR A 311 9.75 -0.66 18.71
C THR A 311 9.47 -1.05 20.17
N GLY A 312 10.52 -1.43 20.91
CA GLY A 312 10.42 -2.05 22.23
C GLY A 312 10.06 -3.54 22.18
N LYS A 313 9.82 -4.11 21.00
CA LYS A 313 9.60 -5.55 20.83
C LYS A 313 10.89 -6.28 20.55
N ILE A 314 10.86 -7.57 20.82
CA ILE A 314 11.89 -8.53 20.44
C ILE A 314 11.45 -9.34 19.22
N CYS A 315 12.40 -9.68 18.38
CA CYS A 315 12.25 -10.60 17.25
C CYS A 315 13.05 -11.89 17.50
N TYR A 316 13.36 -12.62 16.43
CA TYR A 316 14.06 -13.91 16.50
C TYR A 316 15.31 -13.86 17.40
N ASN A 317 15.50 -14.89 18.23
CA ASN A 317 16.60 -14.99 19.20
C ASN A 317 16.74 -13.81 20.18
N LYS A 318 15.61 -13.18 20.58
CA LYS A 318 15.58 -12.04 21.53
C LYS A 318 16.31 -10.79 21.02
N ASN A 319 16.53 -10.71 19.70
CA ASN A 319 17.06 -9.53 19.03
C ASN A 319 16.02 -8.40 19.01
N ILE A 320 16.44 -7.18 18.68
CA ILE A 320 15.55 -6.02 18.69
C ILE A 320 14.78 -5.87 17.38
N GLU A 321 13.51 -5.46 17.46
CA GLU A 321 12.73 -5.03 16.31
C GLU A 321 12.81 -3.50 16.17
N ILE A 322 13.29 -3.04 15.01
CA ILE A 322 13.41 -1.63 14.63
C ILE A 322 12.39 -1.33 13.54
N GLU A 323 11.69 -0.20 13.64
CA GLU A 323 10.84 0.31 12.56
C GLU A 323 11.48 1.55 11.91
N VAL A 324 11.32 1.68 10.58
CA VAL A 324 11.87 2.78 9.78
C VAL A 324 10.75 3.46 9.01
N GLY A 325 10.68 4.78 9.08
CA GLY A 325 9.57 5.53 8.51
C GLY A 325 9.67 7.05 8.66
N PHE A 326 8.50 7.70 8.65
CA PHE A 326 8.39 9.16 8.77
C PHE A 326 7.55 9.56 9.98
N LEU A 327 8.11 10.41 10.84
CA LEU A 327 7.35 11.04 11.92
C LEU A 327 6.69 12.33 11.42
N VAL A 328 5.37 12.32 11.31
CA VAL A 328 4.54 13.45 10.87
C VAL A 328 3.60 13.85 12.00
N GLY A 329 3.95 14.94 12.70
CA GLY A 329 3.31 15.28 13.97
C GLY A 329 3.57 14.17 15.00
N THR A 330 2.51 13.56 15.52
CA THR A 330 2.59 12.40 16.44
C THR A 330 2.47 11.05 15.72
N ASN A 331 2.16 11.06 14.43
CA ASN A 331 1.94 9.84 13.65
C ASN A 331 3.24 9.36 13.02
N PHE A 332 3.55 8.08 13.18
CA PHE A 332 4.71 7.45 12.56
C PHE A 332 4.24 6.58 11.39
N TYR A 333 4.56 7.00 10.17
CA TYR A 333 4.27 6.25 8.95
C TYR A 333 5.39 5.22 8.73
N ASN A 334 5.18 4.00 9.21
CA ASN A 334 6.13 2.91 9.11
C ASN A 334 6.21 2.40 7.66
N LEU A 335 7.43 2.23 7.15
CA LEU A 335 7.68 1.63 5.85
C LEU A 335 8.09 0.16 5.96
N HIS A 336 8.98 -0.14 6.91
CA HIS A 336 9.53 -1.48 7.09
C HIS A 336 10.07 -1.72 8.49
N ASP A 337 10.08 -3.01 8.85
CA ASP A 337 10.60 -3.53 10.10
C ASP A 337 11.93 -4.27 9.86
N ILE A 338 12.82 -4.22 10.84
CA ILE A 338 14.14 -4.86 10.83
C ILE A 338 14.33 -5.62 12.13
N CYS A 339 14.62 -6.91 12.03
CA CYS A 339 15.11 -7.71 13.14
C CYS A 339 16.63 -7.64 13.18
N PHE A 340 17.19 -7.04 14.24
CA PHE A 340 18.60 -6.68 14.30
C PHE A 340 19.29 -7.22 15.54
N ASP A 341 20.39 -7.94 15.32
CA ASP A 341 21.32 -8.35 16.36
C ASP A 341 22.33 -7.23 16.59
N SER A 342 22.05 -6.44 17.62
CA SER A 342 22.89 -5.31 18.02
C SER A 342 24.26 -5.74 18.56
N ALA A 343 24.40 -6.96 19.08
CA ALA A 343 25.66 -7.43 19.66
C ALA A 343 26.69 -7.70 18.54
N ASN A 344 26.25 -8.29 17.44
CA ASN A 344 27.13 -8.66 16.32
C ASN A 344 27.02 -7.69 15.12
N ALA A 345 26.28 -6.59 15.26
CA ALA A 345 26.03 -5.64 14.18
C ALA A 345 25.44 -6.31 12.93
N ASN A 346 24.51 -7.26 13.13
CA ASN A 346 24.02 -8.18 12.09
C ASN A 346 22.51 -8.05 11.88
N PRO A 347 22.03 -7.70 10.67
CA PRO A 347 20.62 -7.79 10.36
C PRO A 347 20.19 -9.23 10.09
N ILE A 348 19.25 -9.71 10.89
CA ILE A 348 18.72 -11.08 10.79
C ILE A 348 17.75 -11.18 9.62
N TYR A 349 16.76 -10.29 9.59
CA TYR A 349 15.84 -10.14 8.46
C TYR A 349 15.17 -8.77 8.49
N THR A 350 14.61 -8.37 7.34
CA THR A 350 13.71 -7.24 7.19
C THR A 350 12.35 -7.70 6.69
N LYS A 351 11.33 -6.86 6.89
CA LYS A 351 9.97 -7.09 6.42
C LYS A 351 9.38 -5.79 5.89
N PHE A 352 8.78 -5.83 4.70
CA PHE A 352 8.00 -4.71 4.18
C PHE A 352 6.87 -5.18 3.26
N ASP A 353 5.93 -4.27 3.01
CA ASP A 353 4.84 -4.48 2.06
C ASP A 353 5.20 -3.80 0.73
N MET A 354 5.31 -4.61 -0.33
CA MET A 354 5.49 -4.12 -1.70
C MET A 354 4.11 -3.92 -2.34
N VAL A 355 3.85 -2.71 -2.78
CA VAL A 355 2.57 -2.33 -3.40
C VAL A 355 2.54 -2.68 -4.90
N ALA A 356 1.38 -3.10 -5.42
CA ALA A 356 1.17 -3.33 -6.85
C ALA A 356 1.52 -2.10 -7.72
N ASN A 357 1.37 -0.91 -7.13
CA ASN A 357 1.66 0.40 -7.72
C ASN A 357 3.17 0.66 -7.94
N ILE A 358 4.04 -0.29 -7.60
CA ILE A 358 5.49 -0.17 -7.79
C ILE A 358 5.89 0.06 -9.26
N GLY A 359 5.04 -0.27 -10.23
CA GLY A 359 5.26 0.08 -11.64
C GLY A 359 5.42 1.60 -11.90
N GLY A 360 4.82 2.44 -11.05
CA GLY A 360 4.92 3.89 -11.11
C GLY A 360 6.03 4.49 -10.24
N LEU A 361 7.06 3.71 -9.90
CA LEU A 361 8.15 4.18 -9.03
C LEU A 361 8.90 5.37 -9.63
N GLN A 362 9.41 6.23 -8.75
CA GLN A 362 10.22 7.39 -9.11
C GLN A 362 11.62 6.94 -9.49
N VAL A 363 12.02 7.15 -10.75
CA VAL A 363 13.36 6.79 -11.23
C VAL A 363 14.36 7.91 -11.00
N GLY A 364 15.64 7.57 -10.88
CA GLY A 364 16.73 8.57 -10.82
C GLY A 364 16.80 9.44 -9.57
N PHE A 365 15.94 9.24 -8.56
CA PHE A 365 15.96 10.08 -7.35
C PHE A 365 17.31 9.96 -6.59
N PRO A 366 17.94 11.06 -6.12
CA PRO A 366 19.27 11.03 -5.54
C PRO A 366 19.41 10.14 -4.30
N ARG A 367 20.48 9.34 -4.27
CA ARG A 367 20.85 8.50 -3.12
C ARG A 367 21.35 9.37 -1.97
N PRO A 368 20.96 9.10 -0.71
CA PRO A 368 21.55 9.74 0.46
C PRO A 368 22.87 9.06 0.85
N SER A 369 23.59 9.65 1.81
CA SER A 369 24.58 8.92 2.59
C SER A 369 23.90 7.87 3.47
N TRP A 370 24.64 6.82 3.80
CA TRP A 370 24.18 5.78 4.73
C TRP A 370 24.14 6.29 6.17
N VAL A 371 23.16 5.83 6.94
CA VAL A 371 22.90 6.26 8.32
C VAL A 371 23.08 5.09 9.29
N GLU A 372 23.89 5.29 10.33
CA GLU A 372 24.10 4.33 11.42
C GLU A 372 22.94 4.37 12.43
N GLY A 373 22.42 5.57 12.69
CA GLY A 373 21.45 5.80 13.76
C GLY A 373 22.05 5.53 15.14
N GLY A 374 21.21 5.20 16.11
CA GLY A 374 21.64 4.81 17.46
C GLY A 374 21.98 3.33 17.62
N PHE A 375 22.20 2.60 16.53
CA PHE A 375 22.27 1.13 16.52
C PHE A 375 23.69 0.56 16.39
N TYR A 376 24.70 1.42 16.27
CA TYR A 376 26.11 1.04 16.13
C TYR A 376 27.00 1.87 17.08
N PRO A 377 26.87 1.74 18.41
CA PRO A 377 27.52 2.65 19.36
C PRO A 377 29.06 2.56 19.37
N ASN A 378 29.63 1.40 19.07
CA ASN A 378 31.07 1.12 19.19
C ASN A 378 31.69 0.69 17.85
N LEU A 379 31.02 0.96 16.73
CA LEU A 379 31.43 0.49 15.43
C LEU A 379 30.99 1.50 14.37
N THR A 380 31.87 1.81 13.44
CA THR A 380 31.58 2.67 12.28
C THR A 380 31.51 1.80 11.02
N PRO A 381 30.31 1.30 10.63
CA PRO A 381 30.16 0.47 9.43
C PRO A 381 30.75 1.11 8.17
N ASN A 382 30.67 2.44 8.05
CA ASN A 382 31.17 3.14 6.88
C ASN A 382 32.66 2.86 6.61
N THR A 383 33.46 2.81 7.68
CA THR A 383 34.89 2.50 7.61
C THR A 383 35.13 1.06 7.18
N GLN A 384 34.32 0.12 7.67
CA GLN A 384 34.50 -1.32 7.40
C GLN A 384 34.22 -1.69 5.95
N TYR A 385 33.37 -0.92 5.26
CA TYR A 385 33.12 -1.10 3.84
C TYR A 385 34.19 -0.49 2.92
N ASN A 386 35.22 0.19 3.43
CA ASN A 386 36.34 0.63 2.60
C ASN A 386 37.20 -0.55 2.17
N ARG A 387 37.59 -0.62 0.89
CA ARG A 387 38.36 -1.76 0.35
C ARG A 387 39.66 -2.01 1.10
N ASN A 388 40.41 -0.96 1.43
CA ASN A 388 41.65 -1.10 2.20
C ASN A 388 41.41 -1.70 3.59
N GLN A 389 40.30 -1.31 4.24
CA GLN A 389 39.90 -1.90 5.52
C GLN A 389 39.51 -3.37 5.34
N GLN A 390 38.74 -3.71 4.30
CA GLN A 390 38.38 -5.10 3.98
C GLN A 390 39.63 -5.97 3.75
N ILE A 391 40.60 -5.49 2.96
CA ILE A 391 41.88 -6.18 2.71
C ILE A 391 42.60 -6.42 4.04
N ALA A 392 42.71 -5.40 4.90
CA ALA A 392 43.36 -5.53 6.20
C ALA A 392 42.64 -6.55 7.10
N THR A 393 41.31 -6.50 7.17
CA THR A 393 40.50 -7.45 7.95
C THR A 393 40.65 -8.88 7.43
N PHE A 394 40.59 -9.09 6.11
CA PHE A 394 40.78 -10.41 5.51
C PHE A 394 42.20 -10.93 5.73
N SER A 395 43.21 -10.06 5.62
CA SER A 395 44.60 -10.42 5.87
C SER A 395 44.79 -10.93 7.29
N ARG A 396 44.14 -10.29 8.27
CA ARG A 396 44.13 -10.72 9.67
C ARG A 396 43.45 -12.07 9.85
N ILE A 397 42.24 -12.25 9.30
CA ILE A 397 41.46 -13.49 9.46
C ILE A 397 42.18 -14.69 8.82
N LEU A 398 42.76 -14.49 7.63
CA LEU A 398 43.39 -15.53 6.84
C LEU A 398 44.89 -15.72 7.14
N GLY A 399 45.46 -14.85 7.99
CA GLY A 399 46.88 -14.88 8.36
C GLY A 399 47.84 -14.60 7.20
N SER A 400 47.39 -13.89 6.15
CA SER A 400 48.20 -13.59 4.97
C SER A 400 47.72 -12.32 4.27
N THR A 401 48.65 -11.37 4.09
CA THR A 401 48.41 -10.13 3.32
C THR A 401 48.11 -10.42 1.85
N ASP A 402 48.75 -11.44 1.28
CA ASP A 402 48.57 -11.84 -0.11
C ASP A 402 47.16 -12.39 -0.33
N LEU A 403 46.66 -13.23 0.60
CA LEU A 403 45.28 -13.73 0.54
C LEU A 403 44.27 -12.59 0.69
N GLY A 404 44.52 -11.62 1.59
CA GLY A 404 43.66 -10.44 1.73
C GLY A 404 43.53 -9.65 0.43
N ALA A 405 44.65 -9.39 -0.24
CA ALA A 405 44.68 -8.68 -1.52
C ALA A 405 44.17 -9.52 -2.71
N GLN A 406 44.30 -10.85 -2.63
CA GLN A 406 43.79 -11.79 -3.63
C GLN A 406 42.26 -11.84 -3.62
N TYR A 407 41.65 -11.94 -2.44
CA TYR A 407 40.20 -12.09 -2.32
C TYR A 407 39.44 -10.77 -2.31
N VAL A 408 40.06 -9.67 -1.89
CA VAL A 408 39.47 -8.34 -2.00
C VAL A 408 40.28 -7.51 -2.97
N SER A 409 39.71 -7.29 -4.14
CA SER A 409 40.35 -6.54 -5.20
C SER A 409 40.30 -5.04 -4.94
N SER A 410 41.44 -4.36 -5.13
CA SER A 410 41.53 -2.90 -5.06
C SER A 410 40.87 -2.19 -6.25
N THR A 411 40.69 -2.88 -7.39
CA THR A 411 40.25 -2.26 -8.66
C THR A 411 39.00 -2.86 -9.29
N SER A 412 38.70 -4.14 -9.06
CA SER A 412 37.56 -4.83 -9.70
C SER A 412 36.32 -4.90 -8.80
N ASP A 413 35.27 -5.61 -9.24
CA ASP A 413 34.04 -5.82 -8.45
C ASP A 413 34.14 -6.92 -7.39
N TYR A 414 35.32 -7.49 -7.17
CA TYR A 414 35.55 -8.46 -6.09
C TYR A 414 35.83 -7.73 -4.76
N TYR A 415 34.80 -7.08 -4.22
CA TYR A 415 34.80 -6.45 -2.91
C TYR A 415 33.41 -6.55 -2.27
N LEU A 416 33.32 -6.35 -0.96
CA LEU A 416 32.05 -6.34 -0.25
C LEU A 416 31.42 -4.95 -0.28
N SER A 417 30.19 -4.90 -0.75
CA SER A 417 29.35 -3.72 -0.81
C SER A 417 28.30 -3.75 0.29
N ARG A 418 27.69 -2.59 0.55
CA ARG A 418 26.52 -2.44 1.42
C ARG A 418 25.29 -3.02 0.70
N GLY A 419 25.10 -4.33 0.78
CA GLY A 419 24.01 -5.04 0.12
C GLY A 419 22.71 -4.79 0.85
N HIS A 420 21.77 -4.10 0.21
CA HIS A 420 20.47 -3.80 0.80
C HIS A 420 19.66 -5.09 1.02
N LEU A 421 18.94 -5.18 2.14
CA LEU A 421 17.90 -6.21 2.33
C LEU A 421 16.57 -5.74 1.74
N ILE A 422 16.25 -4.46 1.87
CA ILE A 422 15.17 -3.78 1.15
C ILE A 422 15.80 -2.78 0.19
N ALA A 423 15.66 -2.99 -1.11
CA ALA A 423 16.34 -2.18 -2.10
C ALA A 423 15.72 -0.80 -2.21
N LYS A 424 16.53 0.19 -2.61
CA LYS A 424 16.06 1.55 -2.92
C LYS A 424 14.84 1.52 -3.84
N ALA A 425 14.87 0.70 -4.89
CA ALA A 425 13.83 0.64 -5.91
C ALA A 425 12.56 -0.11 -5.48
N ASP A 426 12.51 -0.65 -4.26
CA ASP A 426 11.33 -1.36 -3.73
C ASP A 426 10.24 -0.39 -3.21
N TYR A 427 10.50 0.92 -3.24
CA TYR A 427 9.51 1.96 -2.91
C TYR A 427 9.23 2.91 -4.08
N VAL A 428 7.97 3.37 -4.14
CA VAL A 428 7.47 4.27 -5.18
C VAL A 428 8.12 5.64 -5.09
N TYR A 429 8.06 6.30 -3.93
CA TYR A 429 8.50 7.68 -3.80
C TYR A 429 9.96 7.81 -3.42
N GLY A 430 10.68 8.73 -4.04
CA GLY A 430 12.08 9.03 -3.73
C GLY A 430 12.37 9.31 -2.24
N SER A 431 11.42 9.88 -1.50
CA SER A 431 11.53 10.03 -0.04
C SER A 431 11.57 8.67 0.67
N GLN A 432 10.66 7.76 0.32
CA GLN A 432 10.63 6.38 0.83
C GLN A 432 11.90 5.61 0.40
N GLN A 433 12.35 5.80 -0.84
CA GLN A 433 13.59 5.21 -1.35
C GLN A 433 14.81 5.61 -0.49
N ARG A 434 14.90 6.86 -0.05
CA ARG A 434 15.99 7.34 0.82
C ARG A 434 15.96 6.68 2.21
N ALA A 435 14.77 6.34 2.72
CA ALA A 435 14.62 5.68 4.01
C ALA A 435 15.17 4.24 4.04
N THR A 436 15.63 3.69 2.91
CA THR A 436 16.28 2.37 2.85
C THR A 436 17.77 2.40 3.21
N PHE A 437 18.39 3.58 3.30
CA PHE A 437 19.85 3.75 3.46
C PHE A 437 20.30 3.77 4.92
N TYR A 438 19.80 2.82 5.70
CA TYR A 438 20.28 2.57 7.05
C TYR A 438 21.16 1.33 7.07
N TYR A 439 22.26 1.35 7.84
CA TYR A 439 23.18 0.22 7.89
C TYR A 439 22.51 -1.08 8.40
N MET A 440 21.53 -0.99 9.30
CA MET A 440 20.76 -2.17 9.74
C MET A 440 19.82 -2.74 8.66
N ASN A 441 19.62 -2.05 7.54
CA ASN A 441 18.98 -2.60 6.34
C ASN A 441 20.01 -3.12 5.32
N SER A 442 21.27 -3.37 5.74
CA SER A 442 22.31 -3.88 4.86
C SER A 442 23.19 -4.93 5.52
N ALA A 443 23.59 -5.92 4.74
CA ALA A 443 24.61 -6.90 5.13
C ALA A 443 25.76 -6.89 4.10
N PRO A 444 26.95 -7.40 4.47
CA PRO A 444 28.09 -7.47 3.57
C PRO A 444 27.82 -8.37 2.35
N GLN A 445 27.76 -7.79 1.16
CA GLN A 445 27.42 -8.51 -0.06
C GLN A 445 28.49 -8.32 -1.12
N TRP A 446 29.00 -9.42 -1.69
CA TRP A 446 29.97 -9.33 -2.79
C TRP A 446 29.37 -8.53 -3.94
N GLN A 447 30.08 -7.52 -4.43
CA GLN A 447 29.55 -6.60 -5.43
C GLN A 447 29.16 -7.32 -6.72
N THR A 448 29.88 -8.38 -7.11
CA THR A 448 29.52 -9.21 -8.27
C THR A 448 28.19 -9.92 -8.10
N PHE A 449 27.80 -10.30 -6.87
CA PHE A 449 26.50 -10.89 -6.54
C PHE A 449 25.41 -9.82 -6.37
N ASN A 450 25.70 -8.76 -5.61
CA ASN A 450 24.82 -7.61 -5.38
C ASN A 450 24.34 -7.00 -6.71
N GLY A 451 25.28 -6.62 -7.59
CA GLY A 451 24.99 -6.09 -8.92
C GLY A 451 24.63 -7.15 -9.96
N GLY A 452 24.72 -8.44 -9.60
CA GLY A 452 24.44 -9.59 -10.43
C GLY A 452 23.04 -10.17 -10.18
N ASN A 453 22.99 -11.45 -9.82
CA ASN A 453 21.72 -12.17 -9.70
C ASN A 453 20.81 -11.60 -8.61
N TRP A 454 21.36 -10.98 -7.57
CA TRP A 454 20.54 -10.38 -6.51
C TRP A 454 19.73 -9.19 -7.03
N ASN A 455 20.37 -8.24 -7.72
CA ASN A 455 19.69 -7.13 -8.37
C ASN A 455 18.67 -7.61 -9.42
N THR A 456 19.01 -8.64 -10.20
CA THR A 456 18.07 -9.24 -11.16
C THR A 456 16.83 -9.83 -10.46
N LEU A 457 17.01 -10.54 -9.34
CA LEU A 457 15.90 -11.05 -8.53
C LEU A 457 15.00 -9.92 -8.02
N GLU A 458 15.60 -8.87 -7.43
CA GLU A 458 14.85 -7.73 -6.91
C GLU A 458 14.01 -7.05 -8.01
N ASP A 459 14.56 -6.94 -9.22
CA ASP A 459 13.84 -6.41 -10.38
C ASP A 459 12.69 -7.32 -10.84
N ASN A 460 12.94 -8.62 -10.90
CA ASN A 460 11.91 -9.61 -11.24
C ASN A 460 10.72 -9.56 -10.26
N VAL A 461 10.98 -9.42 -8.95
CA VAL A 461 9.92 -9.31 -7.93
C VAL A 461 9.07 -8.06 -8.13
N ARG A 462 9.70 -6.90 -8.39
CA ARG A 462 8.96 -5.65 -8.67
C ARG A 462 8.11 -5.76 -9.94
N ARG A 463 8.66 -6.34 -11.00
CA ARG A 463 7.91 -6.60 -12.25
C ARG A 463 6.74 -7.54 -12.00
N TYR A 464 6.93 -8.62 -11.25
CA TYR A 464 5.85 -9.54 -10.89
C TYR A 464 4.72 -8.83 -10.13
N ALA A 465 5.05 -8.02 -9.11
CA ALA A 465 4.05 -7.25 -8.35
C ALA A 465 3.23 -6.30 -9.25
N ARG A 466 3.92 -5.59 -10.16
CA ARG A 466 3.30 -4.70 -11.15
C ARG A 466 2.42 -5.47 -12.13
N ASP A 467 2.97 -6.48 -12.80
CA ASP A 467 2.34 -7.17 -13.93
C ASP A 467 1.14 -8.00 -13.49
N GLN A 468 1.23 -8.59 -12.29
CA GLN A 468 0.10 -9.30 -11.68
C GLN A 468 -0.84 -8.37 -10.91
N SER A 469 -0.48 -7.09 -10.74
CA SER A 469 -1.24 -6.11 -9.95
C SER A 469 -1.55 -6.62 -8.53
N VAL A 470 -0.54 -7.17 -7.85
CA VAL A 470 -0.67 -7.76 -6.52
C VAL A 470 0.20 -7.04 -5.50
N ASP A 471 -0.35 -6.87 -4.30
CA ASP A 471 0.44 -6.48 -3.14
C ASP A 471 1.12 -7.73 -2.56
N LEU A 472 2.38 -7.59 -2.17
CA LEU A 472 3.22 -8.67 -1.66
C LEU A 472 3.78 -8.29 -0.29
N VAL A 473 3.94 -9.28 0.58
CA VAL A 473 4.75 -9.13 1.81
C VAL A 473 6.10 -9.76 1.53
N ILE A 474 7.15 -8.98 1.69
CA ILE A 474 8.52 -9.40 1.41
C ILE A 474 9.29 -9.52 2.71
N TYR A 475 9.95 -10.66 2.89
CA TYR A 475 10.97 -10.83 3.92
C TYR A 475 12.30 -11.06 3.25
N THR A 476 13.34 -10.37 3.71
CA THR A 476 14.70 -10.58 3.20
C THR A 476 15.65 -10.72 4.36
N GLY A 477 16.54 -11.70 4.34
CA GLY A 477 17.50 -11.89 5.42
C GLY A 477 18.73 -12.65 4.98
N THR A 478 19.54 -13.00 5.98
CA THR A 478 20.83 -13.66 5.80
C THR A 478 20.85 -15.03 6.47
N TYR A 479 21.75 -15.91 6.05
CA TYR A 479 21.94 -17.21 6.67
C TYR A 479 23.40 -17.66 6.60
N GLY A 480 23.89 -18.16 7.74
CA GLY A 480 25.27 -18.66 7.91
C GLY A 480 26.34 -17.59 7.70
N ILE A 481 27.60 -17.96 7.91
CA ILE A 481 28.76 -17.10 7.63
C ILE A 481 29.57 -17.75 6.52
N THR A 482 29.98 -16.96 5.52
CA THR A 482 30.80 -17.48 4.43
C THR A 482 32.21 -17.74 4.93
N THR A 483 32.89 -18.70 4.30
CA THR A 483 34.28 -19.02 4.60
C THR A 483 35.17 -18.85 3.39
N LEU A 484 36.47 -18.63 3.65
CA LEU A 484 37.55 -18.79 2.68
C LEU A 484 38.72 -19.51 3.35
N PRO A 485 39.54 -20.26 2.58
CA PRO A 485 40.68 -20.97 3.13
C PRO A 485 41.81 -19.99 3.53
N ASP A 486 42.41 -20.23 4.69
CA ASP A 486 43.65 -19.59 5.12
C ASP A 486 44.87 -20.10 4.34
N ALA A 487 46.07 -19.60 4.66
CA ALA A 487 47.31 -20.00 3.99
C ALA A 487 47.65 -21.50 4.10
N ARG A 488 47.00 -22.25 5.00
CA ARG A 488 47.14 -23.70 5.18
C ARG A 488 45.97 -24.48 4.59
N GLY A 489 45.05 -23.83 3.90
CA GLY A 489 43.84 -24.44 3.34
C GLY A 489 42.72 -24.65 4.37
N VAL A 490 42.81 -24.07 5.57
CA VAL A 490 41.78 -24.22 6.60
C VAL A 490 40.72 -23.14 6.41
N GLU A 491 39.47 -23.54 6.22
CA GLU A 491 38.33 -22.62 6.08
C GLU A 491 38.17 -21.73 7.33
N LYS A 492 38.08 -20.41 7.11
CA LYS A 492 37.84 -19.38 8.13
C LYS A 492 36.59 -18.60 7.82
N GLU A 493 35.73 -18.43 8.83
CA GLU A 493 34.59 -17.52 8.76
C GLU A 493 35.04 -16.08 8.55
N LEU A 494 34.33 -15.35 7.70
CA LEU A 494 34.68 -13.99 7.34
C LEU A 494 33.76 -12.96 8.00
N TYR A 495 34.37 -11.86 8.42
CA TYR A 495 33.74 -10.72 9.07
C TYR A 495 34.28 -9.43 8.46
N LEU A 496 33.48 -8.35 8.46
CA LEU A 496 33.98 -7.03 8.06
C LEU A 496 34.71 -6.30 9.19
N TYR A 497 34.52 -6.74 10.44
CA TYR A 497 35.16 -6.14 11.60
C TYR A 497 35.76 -7.20 12.51
N VAL A 498 37.01 -6.96 12.91
CA VAL A 498 37.75 -7.72 13.92
C VAL A 498 38.52 -6.73 14.78
N ASP A 499 38.24 -6.68 16.08
CA ASP A 499 38.93 -5.79 17.01
C ASP A 499 40.31 -6.33 17.44
N GLU A 500 41.07 -5.58 18.23
CA GLU A 500 42.39 -5.99 18.72
C GLU A 500 42.37 -7.30 19.51
N ASN A 501 41.27 -7.61 20.21
CA ASN A 501 41.08 -8.82 21.02
C ASN A 501 40.53 -10.01 20.22
N ASN A 502 40.42 -9.90 18.89
CA ASN A 502 39.81 -10.89 17.99
C ASN A 502 38.30 -11.09 18.22
N ASN A 503 37.60 -10.09 18.75
CA ASN A 503 36.15 -10.08 18.70
C ASN A 503 35.69 -9.69 17.31
N ASN A 504 34.72 -10.44 16.78
CA ASN A 504 34.22 -10.28 15.43
C ASN A 504 32.85 -9.58 15.41
N ALA A 505 32.60 -8.75 14.40
CA ALA A 505 31.28 -8.18 14.14
C ALA A 505 31.04 -8.02 12.63
N MET A 506 29.81 -7.74 12.23
CA MET A 506 29.39 -7.65 10.82
C MET A 506 29.77 -8.92 10.04
N PRO A 507 29.20 -10.09 10.41
CA PRO A 507 29.47 -11.34 9.70
C PRO A 507 29.13 -11.21 8.22
N ILE A 508 29.96 -11.81 7.37
CA ILE A 508 29.70 -11.86 5.93
C ILE A 508 28.81 -13.08 5.67
N PRO A 509 27.53 -12.89 5.33
CA PRO A 509 26.60 -14.00 5.26
C PRO A 509 26.96 -14.98 4.16
N LYS A 510 26.75 -16.28 4.41
CA LYS A 510 26.94 -17.34 3.38
C LYS A 510 25.88 -17.22 2.28
N LEU A 511 24.63 -17.01 2.70
CA LEU A 511 23.47 -16.93 1.83
C LEU A 511 22.64 -15.70 2.15
N TYR A 512 22.06 -15.11 1.10
CA TYR A 512 20.90 -14.24 1.22
C TYR A 512 19.65 -15.02 0.86
N TRP A 513 18.55 -14.74 1.54
CA TRP A 513 17.26 -15.31 1.23
C TRP A 513 16.19 -14.21 1.13
N LYS A 514 15.22 -14.41 0.23
CA LYS A 514 14.07 -13.51 0.05
C LYS A 514 12.79 -14.33 -0.08
N VAL A 515 11.85 -14.16 0.85
CA VAL A 515 10.51 -14.73 0.76
C VAL A 515 9.58 -13.71 0.11
N VAL A 516 8.95 -14.10 -0.99
CA VAL A 516 7.94 -13.31 -1.69
C VAL A 516 6.58 -13.97 -1.42
N TYR A 517 5.74 -13.31 -0.63
CA TYR A 517 4.45 -13.86 -0.18
C TYR A 517 3.28 -13.03 -0.66
N ASN A 518 2.31 -13.67 -1.32
CA ASN A 518 1.03 -13.06 -1.62
C ASN A 518 0.01 -13.40 -0.50
N PRO A 519 -0.41 -12.42 0.32
CA PRO A 519 -1.29 -12.68 1.46
C PRO A 519 -2.72 -13.08 1.06
N LEU A 520 -3.16 -12.79 -0.17
CA LEU A 520 -4.50 -13.12 -0.66
C LEU A 520 -4.61 -14.58 -1.09
N SER A 521 -3.68 -15.06 -1.92
CA SER A 521 -3.64 -16.46 -2.36
C SER A 521 -2.97 -17.38 -1.34
N GLN A 522 -2.22 -16.80 -0.40
CA GLN A 522 -1.32 -17.51 0.51
C GLN A 522 -0.25 -18.31 -0.24
N ALA A 523 0.16 -17.82 -1.41
CA ALA A 523 1.25 -18.40 -2.19
C ALA A 523 2.58 -17.74 -1.80
N ALA A 524 3.64 -18.53 -1.66
CA ALA A 524 4.98 -18.02 -1.37
C ALA A 524 6.05 -18.76 -2.18
N THR A 525 7.09 -18.03 -2.57
CA THR A 525 8.34 -18.62 -3.08
C THR A 525 9.51 -18.00 -2.32
N VAL A 526 10.49 -18.82 -1.97
CA VAL A 526 11.73 -18.36 -1.35
C VAL A 526 12.84 -18.39 -2.38
N PHE A 527 13.62 -17.34 -2.47
CA PHE A 527 14.78 -17.24 -3.35
C PHE A 527 16.03 -17.19 -2.51
N ILE A 528 17.03 -17.99 -2.89
CA ILE A 528 18.33 -18.06 -2.24
C ILE A 528 19.39 -17.58 -3.22
N GLY A 529 20.27 -16.70 -2.76
CA GLY A 529 21.45 -16.27 -3.48
C GLY A 529 22.71 -16.55 -2.67
N VAL A 530 23.73 -17.11 -3.32
CA VAL A 530 25.00 -17.45 -2.69
C VAL A 530 25.95 -16.25 -2.71
N ASN A 531 26.36 -15.83 -1.52
CA ASN A 531 27.24 -14.68 -1.32
C ASN A 531 28.70 -15.12 -1.19
N ASN A 532 29.19 -15.88 -2.18
CA ASN A 532 30.61 -16.23 -2.29
C ASN A 532 30.97 -16.43 -3.77
N PRO A 533 31.73 -15.52 -4.41
CA PRO A 533 32.09 -15.63 -5.81
C PRO A 533 33.24 -16.62 -6.05
N TYR A 534 33.79 -17.25 -5.02
CA TYR A 534 34.94 -18.17 -5.11
C TYR A 534 34.56 -19.64 -5.08
N ILE A 535 33.32 -19.98 -4.72
CA ILE A 535 32.86 -21.37 -4.82
C ILE A 535 32.59 -21.73 -6.28
N THR A 536 33.03 -22.91 -6.70
CA THR A 536 32.87 -23.38 -8.09
C THR A 536 31.64 -24.27 -8.28
N SER A 537 31.05 -24.76 -7.19
CA SER A 537 29.86 -25.61 -7.20
C SER A 537 29.06 -25.45 -5.91
N LEU A 538 27.75 -25.70 -5.98
CA LEU A 538 26.87 -25.78 -4.83
C LEU A 538 27.11 -27.12 -4.11
N LYS A 539 27.85 -27.07 -3.00
CA LYS A 539 27.99 -28.19 -2.07
C LYS A 539 26.76 -28.30 -1.17
N ASN A 540 26.57 -29.45 -0.51
CA ASN A 540 25.41 -29.71 0.35
C ASN A 540 25.18 -28.65 1.43
N ASP A 541 26.22 -27.99 1.94
CA ASP A 541 26.11 -26.96 2.99
C ASP A 541 25.61 -25.59 2.46
N TYR A 542 25.57 -25.39 1.14
CA TYR A 542 24.95 -24.23 0.48
C TYR A 542 23.51 -24.47 0.04
N GLN A 543 23.06 -25.73 0.03
CA GLN A 543 21.74 -26.12 -0.47
C GLN A 543 20.75 -26.33 0.69
N LEU A 544 19.90 -25.33 0.93
CA LEU A 544 18.93 -25.36 2.03
C LEU A 544 17.66 -26.17 1.73
N CYS A 545 17.42 -26.50 0.46
CA CYS A 545 16.17 -27.08 -0.03
C CYS A 545 16.37 -27.70 -1.44
N ASN A 546 15.33 -28.39 -1.92
CA ASN A 546 15.24 -28.74 -3.34
C ASN A 546 14.96 -27.51 -4.20
N ASP A 547 15.74 -27.33 -5.28
CA ASP A 547 15.58 -26.21 -6.20
C ASP A 547 14.29 -26.33 -7.02
N VAL A 548 13.36 -25.39 -6.82
CA VAL A 548 12.10 -25.25 -7.57
C VAL A 548 12.11 -24.06 -8.53
N SER A 549 13.27 -23.46 -8.80
CA SER A 549 13.39 -22.27 -9.67
C SER A 549 12.85 -22.48 -11.08
N SER A 550 12.91 -23.71 -11.60
CA SER A 550 12.34 -24.07 -12.91
C SER A 550 10.81 -23.93 -12.98
N LYS A 551 10.12 -23.91 -11.85
CA LYS A 551 8.67 -23.71 -11.77
C LYS A 551 8.28 -22.22 -11.77
N VAL A 552 9.24 -21.31 -11.57
CA VAL A 552 8.99 -19.87 -11.40
C VAL A 552 9.29 -19.15 -12.71
N SER A 553 8.26 -18.99 -13.53
CA SER A 553 8.38 -18.57 -14.93
C SER A 553 8.85 -17.12 -15.13
N TRP A 554 8.64 -16.26 -14.14
CA TRP A 554 8.97 -14.83 -14.20
C TRP A 554 10.41 -14.48 -13.78
N LEU A 555 11.26 -15.47 -13.49
CA LEU A 555 12.68 -15.28 -13.20
C LEU A 555 13.52 -15.14 -14.46
N THR A 556 14.49 -14.22 -14.42
CA THR A 556 15.42 -13.93 -15.53
C THR A 556 16.90 -13.97 -15.13
N TRP A 557 17.20 -14.50 -13.94
CA TRP A 557 18.57 -14.61 -13.43
C TRP A 557 19.41 -15.66 -14.17
N ASP A 558 20.72 -15.57 -14.01
CA ASP A 558 21.65 -16.61 -14.48
C ASP A 558 22.03 -17.50 -13.28
N LYS A 559 21.15 -18.45 -12.96
CA LYS A 559 21.21 -19.20 -11.71
C LYS A 559 22.51 -19.96 -11.47
N ASN A 560 23.22 -20.32 -12.56
CA ASN A 560 24.47 -21.09 -12.54
C ASN A 560 25.72 -20.20 -12.60
N SER A 561 25.57 -18.88 -12.56
CA SER A 561 26.70 -17.96 -12.63
C SER A 561 27.42 -17.89 -11.29
N GLN A 562 28.63 -18.48 -11.22
CA GLN A 562 29.53 -18.30 -10.07
C GLN A 562 29.79 -16.81 -9.79
N LYS A 563 30.20 -16.06 -10.82
CA LYS A 563 30.54 -14.63 -10.68
C LYS A 563 29.36 -13.83 -10.13
N LYS A 564 28.15 -14.04 -10.67
CA LYS A 564 26.94 -13.32 -10.24
C LYS A 564 26.30 -13.90 -8.98
N GLY A 565 26.92 -14.91 -8.36
CA GLY A 565 26.40 -15.67 -7.22
C GLY A 565 25.38 -16.72 -7.68
N PHE A 566 25.68 -18.00 -7.44
CA PHE A 566 24.73 -19.08 -7.66
C PHE A 566 23.40 -18.78 -6.97
N SER A 567 22.29 -19.15 -7.61
CA SER A 567 20.96 -18.83 -7.09
C SER A 567 19.99 -19.98 -7.33
N TYR A 568 19.01 -20.14 -6.45
CA TYR A 568 17.99 -21.19 -6.56
C TYR A 568 16.73 -20.79 -5.78
N ALA A 569 15.62 -21.50 -5.98
CA ALA A 569 14.37 -21.22 -5.27
C ALA A 569 13.93 -22.41 -4.42
N CYS A 570 13.27 -22.15 -3.29
CA CYS A 570 12.70 -23.15 -2.39
C CYS A 570 11.19 -23.01 -2.26
N GLU A 571 10.54 -24.12 -1.94
CA GLU A 571 9.25 -24.08 -1.27
C GLU A 571 9.42 -23.55 0.16
N PHE A 572 8.47 -22.74 0.63
CA PHE A 572 8.55 -22.10 1.95
C PHE A 572 8.70 -23.09 3.10
N ALA A 573 7.94 -24.20 3.06
CA ALA A 573 7.95 -25.21 4.11
C ALA A 573 9.31 -25.91 4.24
N ASP A 574 10.02 -26.12 3.14
CA ASP A 574 11.33 -26.78 3.13
C ASP A 574 12.41 -25.83 3.64
N PHE A 575 12.44 -24.60 3.10
CA PHE A 575 13.35 -23.54 3.53
C PHE A 575 13.30 -23.28 5.05
N ARG A 576 12.09 -23.20 5.62
CA ARG A 576 11.92 -22.84 7.03
C ARG A 576 12.42 -23.91 8.00
N LYS A 577 12.63 -25.16 7.57
CA LYS A 577 13.30 -26.19 8.38
C LYS A 577 14.73 -25.77 8.73
N SER A 578 15.40 -25.14 7.77
CA SER A 578 16.80 -24.69 7.89
C SER A 578 16.89 -23.28 8.48
N VAL A 579 15.91 -22.42 8.20
CA VAL A 579 15.94 -20.99 8.61
C VAL A 579 14.76 -20.66 9.54
N PRO A 580 14.84 -21.01 10.84
CA PRO A 580 13.79 -20.69 11.81
C PRO A 580 13.67 -19.18 12.10
N ALA A 581 14.67 -18.38 11.71
CA ALA A 581 14.62 -16.92 11.74
C ALA A 581 13.50 -16.34 10.89
N MET A 582 13.08 -17.04 9.82
CA MET A 582 11.93 -16.66 9.03
C MET A 582 10.63 -16.88 9.83
N PRO A 583 9.83 -15.81 10.10
CA PRO A 583 8.60 -15.94 10.86
C PRO A 583 7.61 -16.96 10.27
N ALA A 584 6.86 -17.64 11.13
CA ALA A 584 5.82 -18.56 10.69
C ALA A 584 4.68 -17.80 9.99
N ILE A 585 4.40 -18.18 8.74
CA ILE A 585 3.23 -17.71 7.98
C ILE A 585 2.50 -18.91 7.38
N THR A 586 1.21 -18.74 7.07
CA THR A 586 0.43 -19.77 6.38
C THR A 586 0.69 -19.70 4.88
N VAL A 587 1.30 -20.74 4.33
CA VAL A 587 1.55 -20.89 2.88
C VAL A 587 0.80 -22.11 2.36
N LYS A 588 0.06 -21.94 1.28
CA LYS A 588 -0.78 -22.98 0.64
C LYS A 588 -0.22 -23.50 -0.68
N SER A 589 0.59 -22.69 -1.37
CA SER A 589 1.15 -23.04 -2.67
C SER A 589 2.42 -22.26 -2.96
N LEU A 590 3.15 -22.71 -3.99
CA LEU A 590 4.25 -21.95 -4.58
C LEU A 590 3.71 -20.69 -5.31
N LEU A 591 4.48 -19.61 -5.32
CA LEU A 591 4.20 -18.40 -6.09
C LEU A 591 4.94 -18.49 -7.43
N VAL A 592 4.23 -18.83 -8.51
CA VAL A 592 4.80 -19.18 -9.83
C VAL A 592 4.30 -18.31 -10.96
#